data_AF-A0A951U3L4-F1
#
_entry.id   AF-A0A951U3L4-F1
#
_cell.length_a   1.000
_cell.length_b   1.000
_cell.length_c   1.000
_cell.angle_alpha   90.00
_cell.angle_beta   90.00
_cell.angle_gamma   90.00
#
_symmetry.space_group_name_H-M   'P 1'
#
loop_
_entity.id
_entity.type
_entity.pdbx_description
1 polymer ?
#
loop_
_entity_poly.entity_id
_entity_poly.type
_entity_poly.pdbx_seq_one_letter_code
_entity_poly.pdbx_strand_id
1 'polypeptide(L)'
;MVSTISQLCLLDVVALKAALPEQNLFPGQVGTIIELLAPEVYEVEFSDDQGQTYAMLPLHASQLLKLHYSPTQEDSPMSNTIHQYGQGDNISGDKVMRDKIGTQINNSQNLAQAAQEIKALLTQLDQDYDSGTPTGQAMISAKTIEKIESNPTLKARVVNALKEGGAVALESAIDHPAVKPVVALLKGFMDA
;
A
#
# COMPACT_ATOMS: atom_id res chain seq x y z
N MET A 1 -23.94 17.78 6.68
CA MET A 1 -23.07 16.71 6.16
C MET A 1 -21.81 17.37 5.65
N VAL A 2 -20.64 16.89 6.03
CA VAL A 2 -19.36 17.33 5.45
C VAL A 2 -18.93 16.20 4.52
N SER A 3 -18.91 16.47 3.21
CA SER A 3 -18.30 15.52 2.28
C SER A 3 -16.81 15.46 2.56
N THR A 4 -16.27 14.27 2.79
CA THR A 4 -14.83 14.09 3.02
C THR A 4 -14.07 14.62 1.82
N ILE A 5 -13.32 15.71 2.00
CA ILE A 5 -12.39 16.20 0.99
C ILE A 5 -11.33 15.10 0.83
N SER A 6 -11.22 14.53 -0.37
CA SER A 6 -10.22 13.49 -0.66
C SER A 6 -8.83 14.07 -0.46
N GLN A 7 -8.22 13.79 0.70
CA GLN A 7 -6.91 14.30 1.04
C GLN A 7 -5.90 13.78 0.02
N LEU A 8 -5.19 14.72 -0.61
CA LEU A 8 -4.09 14.39 -1.50
C LEU A 8 -2.86 14.09 -0.63
N CYS A 9 -2.15 13.03 -0.99
CA CYS A 9 -0.98 12.51 -0.29
C CYS A 9 0.31 12.85 -1.03
N LEU A 10 1.43 12.78 -0.31
CA LEU A 10 2.76 12.77 -0.90
C LEU A 10 2.89 11.60 -1.90
N LEU A 11 3.47 11.86 -3.07
CA LEU A 11 3.55 10.97 -4.24
C LEU A 11 2.20 10.59 -4.89
N ASP A 12 1.09 11.25 -4.56
CA ASP A 12 -0.11 11.14 -5.39
C ASP A 12 0.13 11.79 -6.76
N VAL A 13 -0.27 11.07 -7.82
CA VAL A 13 -0.34 11.65 -9.15
C VAL A 13 -1.65 12.42 -9.31
N VAL A 14 -1.54 13.65 -9.81
CA VAL A 14 -2.64 14.62 -9.96
C VAL A 14 -2.66 15.20 -11.37
N ALA A 15 -3.84 15.54 -11.85
CA ALA A 15 -4.02 16.40 -13.03
C ALA A 15 -4.38 17.83 -12.61
N LEU A 16 -3.82 18.82 -13.30
CA LEU A 16 -4.16 20.22 -13.15
C LEU A 16 -5.56 20.49 -13.74
N LYS A 17 -6.44 21.19 -13.00
CA LYS A 17 -7.84 21.46 -13.42
C LYS A 17 -8.06 22.79 -14.13
N ALA A 18 -7.12 23.73 -14.04
CA ALA A 18 -7.24 25.08 -14.60
C ALA A 18 -5.88 25.56 -15.15
N ALA A 19 -5.89 26.32 -16.24
CA ALA A 19 -4.66 26.80 -16.88
C ALA A 19 -3.89 27.77 -15.98
N LEU A 20 -2.55 27.68 -16.01
CA LEU A 20 -1.63 28.59 -15.34
C LEU A 20 -0.64 29.12 -16.40
N PRO A 21 -1.05 30.13 -17.20
CA PRO A 21 -0.33 30.53 -18.40
C PRO A 21 1.07 31.10 -18.12
N GLU A 22 1.29 31.68 -16.93
CA GLU A 22 2.60 32.18 -16.49
C GLU A 22 3.66 31.07 -16.38
N GLN A 23 3.23 29.82 -16.22
CA GLN A 23 4.09 28.63 -16.12
C GLN A 23 3.95 27.72 -17.36
N ASN A 24 3.26 28.18 -18.41
CA ASN A 24 2.88 27.38 -19.59
C ASN A 24 2.12 26.08 -19.27
N LEU A 25 1.37 26.05 -18.16
CA LEU A 25 0.62 24.87 -17.73
C LEU A 25 -0.87 24.93 -18.18
N PHE A 26 -1.37 23.79 -18.63
CA PHE A 26 -2.69 23.58 -19.22
C PHE A 26 -3.52 22.55 -18.42
N PRO A 27 -4.87 22.63 -18.44
CA PRO A 27 -5.72 21.62 -17.81
C PRO A 27 -5.46 20.23 -18.38
N GLY A 28 -5.44 19.21 -17.51
CA GLY A 28 -5.17 17.82 -17.85
C GLY A 28 -3.68 17.43 -17.84
N GLN A 29 -2.74 18.38 -17.73
CA GLN A 29 -1.34 18.03 -17.48
C GLN A 29 -1.17 17.33 -16.14
N VAL A 30 -0.33 16.30 -16.15
CA VAL A 30 -0.10 15.39 -15.04
C VAL A 30 1.14 15.84 -14.27
N GLY A 31 1.04 15.83 -12.94
CA GLY A 31 2.15 16.07 -12.03
C GLY A 31 2.05 15.18 -10.79
N THR A 32 3.11 15.20 -9.97
CA THR A 32 3.24 14.41 -8.74
C THR A 32 3.38 15.36 -7.55
N ILE A 33 2.68 15.10 -6.45
CA ILE A 33 2.85 15.87 -5.21
C ILE A 33 4.19 15.50 -4.55
N ILE A 34 5.05 16.49 -4.34
CA ILE A 34 6.38 16.32 -3.72
C ILE A 34 6.50 16.92 -2.32
N GLU A 35 5.65 17.88 -1.94
CA GLU A 35 5.59 18.41 -0.55
C GLU A 35 4.17 18.90 -0.18
N LEU A 36 3.87 18.93 1.13
CA LEU A 36 2.71 19.62 1.71
C LEU A 36 3.20 20.90 2.40
N LEU A 37 2.99 22.05 1.76
CA LEU A 37 3.52 23.33 2.22
C LEU A 37 2.63 24.00 3.28
N ALA A 38 1.31 23.81 3.17
CA ALA A 38 0.31 24.29 4.12
C ALA A 38 -0.97 23.43 4.00
N PRO A 39 -1.96 23.55 4.92
CA PRO A 39 -3.24 22.87 4.76
C PRO A 39 -3.86 23.17 3.39
N GLU A 40 -4.20 22.10 2.66
CA GLU A 40 -4.69 22.12 1.27
C GLU A 40 -3.76 22.77 0.22
N VAL A 41 -2.49 23.07 0.52
CA VAL A 41 -1.49 23.59 -0.43
C VAL A 41 -0.31 22.64 -0.56
N TYR A 42 -0.08 22.18 -1.80
CA TYR A 42 0.88 21.15 -2.15
C TYR A 42 1.90 21.69 -3.14
N GLU A 43 3.17 21.30 -3.02
CA GLU A 43 4.12 21.48 -4.12
C GLU A 43 3.97 20.33 -5.10
N VAL A 44 3.79 20.66 -6.38
CA VAL A 44 3.54 19.69 -7.45
C VAL A 44 4.63 19.81 -8.50
N GLU A 45 5.29 18.68 -8.76
CA GLU A 45 6.27 18.50 -9.82
C GLU A 45 5.57 18.06 -11.12
N PHE A 46 5.93 18.69 -12.25
CA PHE A 46 5.48 18.31 -13.58
C PHE A 46 6.70 17.93 -14.43
N SER A 47 6.69 16.71 -14.98
CA SER A 47 7.79 16.14 -15.76
C SER A 47 7.32 15.66 -17.12
N ASP A 48 8.21 15.67 -18.10
CA ASP A 48 7.93 15.24 -19.48
C ASP A 48 7.95 13.71 -19.65
N ASP A 49 7.82 13.22 -20.89
CA ASP A 49 7.81 11.79 -21.20
C ASP A 49 9.20 11.11 -21.07
N GLN A 50 10.26 11.88 -20.88
CA GLN A 50 11.60 11.41 -20.50
C GLN A 50 11.81 11.41 -18.98
N GLY A 51 10.83 11.93 -18.21
CA GLY A 51 10.91 12.11 -16.76
C GLY A 51 11.65 13.38 -16.33
N GLN A 52 11.98 14.29 -17.26
CA GLN A 52 12.63 15.56 -16.93
C GLN A 52 11.60 16.56 -16.41
N THR A 53 11.81 17.02 -15.17
CA THR A 53 11.03 18.10 -14.54
C THR A 53 11.09 19.38 -15.36
N TYR A 54 9.95 19.97 -15.70
CA TYR A 54 9.83 21.24 -16.43
C TYR A 54 9.05 22.33 -15.68
N ALA A 55 8.25 21.97 -14.68
CA ALA A 55 7.64 22.93 -13.75
C ALA A 55 7.52 22.33 -12.34
N MET A 56 7.63 23.19 -11.33
CA MET A 56 7.50 22.85 -9.92
C MET A 56 6.91 24.07 -9.20
N LEU A 57 5.76 23.91 -8.53
CA LEU A 57 5.02 25.05 -7.97
C LEU A 57 4.01 24.66 -6.87
N PRO A 58 3.69 25.58 -5.94
CA PRO A 58 2.58 25.44 -5.00
C PRO A 58 1.22 25.51 -5.71
N LEU A 59 0.35 24.52 -5.46
CA LEU A 59 -1.02 24.43 -5.94
C LEU A 59 -2.00 24.07 -4.81
N HIS A 60 -3.17 24.71 -4.81
CA HIS A 60 -4.23 24.40 -3.85
C HIS A 60 -4.99 23.13 -4.27
N ALA A 61 -5.49 22.35 -3.30
CA ALA A 61 -6.25 21.11 -3.53
C ALA A 61 -7.41 21.28 -4.52
N SER A 62 -8.08 22.43 -4.51
CA SER A 62 -9.16 22.76 -5.44
C SER A 62 -8.72 22.85 -6.92
N GLN A 63 -7.44 23.10 -7.19
CA GLN A 63 -6.84 23.15 -8.52
C GLN A 63 -6.40 21.77 -9.04
N LEU A 64 -6.43 20.74 -8.19
CA LEU A 64 -5.91 19.40 -8.48
C LEU A 64 -7.02 18.35 -8.57
N LEU A 65 -6.81 17.33 -9.41
CA LEU A 65 -7.63 16.13 -9.51
C LEU A 65 -6.74 14.91 -9.31
N LYS A 66 -6.94 14.14 -8.23
CA LYS A 66 -6.22 12.88 -8.01
C LYS A 66 -6.52 11.90 -9.14
N LEU A 67 -5.48 11.30 -9.72
CA LEU A 67 -5.61 10.28 -10.76
C LEU A 67 -5.57 8.87 -10.17
N HIS A 68 -6.41 8.00 -10.71
CA HIS A 68 -6.51 6.60 -10.34
C HIS A 68 -6.29 5.73 -11.58
N TYR A 69 -5.21 4.95 -11.61
CA TYR A 69 -4.81 4.10 -12.73
C TYR A 69 -5.61 2.80 -12.85
N SER A 70 -6.50 2.54 -11.90
CA SER A 70 -7.42 1.41 -11.85
C SER A 70 -8.75 1.89 -11.26
N PRO A 71 -9.89 1.30 -11.64
CA PRO A 71 -11.18 1.63 -11.03
C PRO A 71 -11.16 1.29 -9.54
N THR A 72 -11.31 2.30 -8.69
CA THR A 72 -11.52 2.11 -7.25
C THR A 72 -12.86 1.45 -7.00
N GLN A 73 -12.85 0.29 -6.32
CA GLN A 73 -14.04 -0.19 -5.63
C GLN A 73 -14.30 0.76 -4.45
N GLU A 74 -15.38 1.52 -4.51
CA GLU A 74 -15.87 2.27 -3.35
C GLU A 74 -16.47 1.29 -2.35
N ASP A 75 -15.97 1.28 -1.10
CA ASP A 75 -16.54 0.52 0.02
C ASP A 75 -17.87 1.12 0.51
N SER A 76 -18.86 1.17 -0.39
CA SER A 76 -20.25 1.39 -0.05
C SER A 76 -20.85 0.10 0.51
N PRO A 77 -21.38 0.08 1.75
CA PRO A 77 -22.11 -1.08 2.29
C PRO A 77 -23.49 -1.22 1.62
N MET A 78 -23.48 -1.67 0.36
CA MET A 78 -24.66 -1.95 -0.45
C MET A 78 -25.53 -3.02 0.23
N SER A 79 -26.57 -2.57 0.93
CA SER A 79 -27.57 -3.46 1.55
C SER A 79 -28.44 -4.09 0.47
N ASN A 80 -28.11 -5.32 0.08
CA ASN A 80 -28.87 -6.11 -0.89
C ASN A 80 -30.29 -6.41 -0.39
N THR A 81 -31.24 -5.52 -0.67
CA THR A 81 -32.67 -5.82 -0.62
C THR A 81 -33.08 -6.35 -1.99
N ILE A 82 -33.05 -7.67 -2.16
CA ILE A 82 -33.38 -8.31 -3.44
C ILE A 82 -34.88 -8.15 -3.72
N HIS A 83 -35.22 -7.26 -4.65
CA HIS A 83 -36.52 -7.27 -5.32
C HIS A 83 -36.45 -8.15 -6.57
N GLN A 84 -37.00 -9.35 -6.40
CA GLN A 84 -37.27 -10.35 -7.44
C GLN A 84 -38.02 -9.76 -8.65
N TYR A 85 -37.45 -9.86 -9.85
CA TYR A 85 -38.12 -10.21 -11.12
C TYR A 85 -37.06 -10.34 -12.24
N GLY A 86 -37.07 -11.46 -12.96
CA GLY A 86 -36.14 -11.74 -14.08
C GLY A 86 -35.61 -13.16 -14.05
N GLN A 87 -35.96 -13.96 -15.07
CA GLN A 87 -35.63 -15.39 -15.18
C GLN A 87 -34.51 -15.58 -16.21
N GLY A 88 -33.39 -16.19 -15.83
CA GLY A 88 -32.25 -16.45 -16.71
C GLY A 88 -31.10 -17.16 -15.97
N ASP A 89 -30.46 -18.13 -16.62
CA ASP A 89 -29.67 -19.16 -15.95
C ASP A 89 -28.28 -18.77 -15.41
N ASN A 90 -27.94 -19.49 -14.34
CA ASN A 90 -26.63 -19.77 -13.73
C ASN A 90 -25.40 -19.75 -14.67
N ILE A 91 -24.21 -19.38 -14.16
CA ILE A 91 -23.00 -20.24 -14.02
C ILE A 91 -21.76 -19.47 -13.49
N SER A 92 -21.08 -20.09 -12.52
CA SER A 92 -19.71 -19.93 -11.98
C SER A 92 -18.72 -18.82 -12.42
N GLY A 93 -18.05 -18.18 -11.45
CA GLY A 93 -16.78 -17.45 -11.64
C GLY A 93 -16.21 -16.80 -10.35
N ASP A 94 -14.87 -16.79 -10.21
CA ASP A 94 -13.99 -16.19 -9.16
C ASP A 94 -14.41 -14.78 -8.62
N LYS A 95 -14.15 -14.35 -7.36
CA LYS A 95 -12.86 -14.12 -6.61
C LYS A 95 -11.91 -13.14 -7.36
N VAL A 96 -11.08 -12.24 -6.79
CA VAL A 96 -10.62 -11.76 -5.45
C VAL A 96 -10.07 -10.30 -5.65
N MET A 97 -10.23 -9.28 -4.77
CA MET A 97 -9.54 -8.94 -3.49
C MET A 97 -8.11 -8.30 -3.61
N ARG A 98 -7.73 -7.36 -2.69
CA ARG A 98 -6.36 -6.76 -2.40
C ARG A 98 -5.89 -5.59 -3.31
N ASP A 99 -4.83 -4.77 -3.10
CA ASP A 99 -3.78 -4.36 -2.09
C ASP A 99 -3.15 -3.00 -2.62
N LYS A 100 -2.28 -2.12 -2.06
CA LYS A 100 -1.59 -1.68 -0.78
C LYS A 100 -1.03 -0.24 -1.04
N ILE A 101 -0.70 0.74 -0.16
CA ILE A 101 0.04 0.91 1.14
C ILE A 101 1.58 1.17 1.01
N GLY A 102 2.05 2.40 1.37
CA GLY A 102 3.46 2.92 1.31
C GLY A 102 4.17 3.15 2.68
N THR A 103 5.38 3.76 2.73
CA THR A 103 6.28 3.78 3.92
C THR A 103 6.59 5.14 4.56
N GLN A 104 6.73 5.18 5.89
CA GLN A 104 7.32 6.28 6.69
C GLN A 104 8.39 5.72 7.64
N ILE A 105 9.49 6.46 7.86
CA ILE A 105 10.47 6.14 8.92
C ILE A 105 10.16 6.94 10.18
N ASN A 106 9.18 6.47 10.96
CA ASN A 106 9.32 6.55 12.41
C ASN A 106 9.92 5.21 12.88
N ASN A 107 10.89 5.23 13.79
CA ASN A 107 11.59 4.01 14.25
C ASN A 107 10.65 2.97 14.91
N SER A 108 9.46 3.40 15.36
CA SER A 108 8.39 2.51 15.82
C SER A 108 7.39 2.13 14.72
N GLN A 109 7.23 2.92 13.65
CA GLN A 109 6.38 2.58 12.50
C GLN A 109 6.99 1.52 11.60
N ASN A 110 8.27 1.63 11.19
CA ASN A 110 8.87 0.59 10.32
C ASN A 110 8.72 -0.80 10.95
N LEU A 111 9.03 -0.91 12.25
CA LEU A 111 8.87 -2.14 13.00
C LEU A 111 7.40 -2.53 13.22
N ALA A 112 6.50 -1.61 13.59
CA ALA A 112 5.08 -1.94 13.78
C ALA A 112 4.35 -2.27 12.46
N GLN A 113 4.70 -1.64 11.34
CA GLN A 113 4.16 -1.92 10.01
C GLN A 113 4.68 -3.25 9.48
N ALA A 114 6.00 -3.50 9.57
CA ALA A 114 6.56 -4.82 9.25
C ALA A 114 5.95 -5.92 10.13
N ALA A 115 5.74 -5.65 11.43
CA ALA A 115 5.07 -6.58 12.33
C ALA A 115 3.61 -6.83 11.94
N GLN A 116 2.83 -5.78 11.65
CA GLN A 116 1.43 -5.91 11.21
C GLN A 116 1.31 -6.64 9.87
N GLU A 117 2.19 -6.37 8.91
CA GLU A 117 2.15 -7.03 7.60
C GLU A 117 2.66 -8.48 7.63
N ILE A 118 3.71 -8.79 8.39
CA ILE A 118 4.12 -10.18 8.63
C ILE A 118 3.01 -10.91 9.41
N LYS A 119 2.43 -10.30 10.44
CA LYS A 119 1.29 -10.89 11.19
C LYS A 119 0.10 -11.18 10.27
N ALA A 120 -0.22 -10.29 9.33
CA ALA A 120 -1.27 -10.50 8.35
C ALA A 120 -0.96 -11.64 7.38
N LEU A 121 0.29 -11.75 6.88
CA LEU A 121 0.72 -12.89 6.05
C LEU A 121 0.65 -14.22 6.81
N LEU A 122 1.14 -14.25 8.05
CA LEU A 122 1.08 -15.43 8.91
C LEU A 122 -0.39 -15.83 9.18
N THR A 123 -1.24 -14.88 9.57
CA THR A 123 -2.68 -15.10 9.82
C THR A 123 -3.43 -15.57 8.57
N GLN A 124 -2.98 -15.18 7.37
CA GLN A 124 -3.53 -15.70 6.12
C GLN A 124 -3.06 -17.14 5.85
N LEU A 125 -1.77 -17.43 6.06
CA LEU A 125 -1.20 -18.75 5.79
C LEU A 125 -1.68 -19.82 6.78
N ASP A 126 -2.00 -19.44 8.02
CA ASP A 126 -2.68 -20.27 9.01
C ASP A 126 -4.11 -20.71 8.59
N GLN A 127 -4.69 -20.15 7.52
CA GLN A 127 -5.94 -20.64 6.92
C GLN A 127 -5.72 -21.77 5.91
N ASP A 128 -4.57 -21.79 5.24
CA ASP A 128 -4.21 -22.79 4.21
C ASP A 128 -3.32 -23.92 4.78
N TYR A 129 -2.65 -23.70 5.91
CA TYR A 129 -1.64 -24.59 6.49
C TYR A 129 -1.77 -24.66 8.03
N ASP A 130 -1.76 -25.87 8.60
CA ASP A 130 -1.89 -26.07 10.04
C ASP A 130 -0.60 -25.70 10.80
N SER A 131 -0.60 -24.53 11.44
CA SER A 131 0.52 -24.01 12.25
C SER A 131 0.80 -24.79 13.54
N GLY A 132 -0.06 -25.74 13.92
CA GLY A 132 0.21 -26.75 14.94
C GLY A 132 1.10 -27.89 14.46
N THR A 133 1.31 -28.06 13.14
CA THR A 133 2.12 -29.15 12.57
C THR A 133 3.51 -28.69 12.10
N PRO A 134 4.56 -29.53 12.19
CA PRO A 134 5.88 -29.19 11.66
C PRO A 134 5.88 -28.91 10.15
N THR A 135 5.07 -29.66 9.38
CA THR A 135 4.92 -29.46 7.94
C THR A 135 4.19 -28.15 7.61
N GLY A 136 3.14 -27.81 8.34
CA GLY A 136 2.44 -26.54 8.18
C GLY A 136 3.35 -25.36 8.54
N GLN A 137 4.09 -25.41 9.67
CA GLN A 137 5.06 -24.37 10.05
C GLN A 137 6.18 -24.18 9.01
N ALA A 138 6.67 -25.26 8.39
CA ALA A 138 7.64 -25.20 7.29
C ALA A 138 7.03 -24.56 6.02
N MET A 139 5.77 -24.87 5.69
CA MET A 139 5.06 -24.28 4.56
C MET A 139 4.73 -22.79 4.79
N ILE A 140 4.22 -22.44 5.98
CA ILE A 140 3.93 -21.06 6.40
C ILE A 140 5.22 -20.23 6.32
N SER A 141 6.33 -20.72 6.86
CA SER A 141 7.59 -19.97 6.82
C SER A 141 8.10 -19.76 5.40
N ALA A 142 8.20 -20.82 4.58
CA ALA A 142 8.61 -20.71 3.18
C ALA A 142 7.70 -19.78 2.36
N LYS A 143 6.37 -19.87 2.54
CA LYS A 143 5.39 -19.01 1.85
C LYS A 143 5.39 -17.56 2.35
N THR A 144 5.76 -17.32 3.61
CA THR A 144 5.96 -15.96 4.13
C THR A 144 7.18 -15.30 3.48
N ILE A 145 8.30 -16.03 3.35
CA ILE A 145 9.48 -15.53 2.62
C ILE A 145 9.12 -15.22 1.16
N GLU A 146 8.47 -16.14 0.46
CA GLU A 146 8.00 -15.95 -0.93
C GLU A 146 7.15 -14.68 -1.11
N LYS A 147 6.27 -14.36 -0.14
CA LYS A 147 5.40 -13.16 -0.17
C LYS A 147 6.11 -11.87 0.25
N ILE A 148 7.19 -11.95 1.03
CA ILE A 148 8.06 -10.80 1.31
C ILE A 148 8.94 -10.52 0.08
N GLU A 149 9.52 -11.56 -0.54
CA GLU A 149 10.39 -11.39 -1.71
C GLU A 149 9.67 -10.86 -2.96
N SER A 150 8.44 -11.32 -3.20
CA SER A 150 7.61 -10.86 -4.32
C SER A 150 6.97 -9.47 -4.11
N ASN A 151 7.16 -8.83 -2.96
CA ASN A 151 6.67 -7.48 -2.68
C ASN A 151 7.83 -6.55 -2.26
N PRO A 152 8.37 -5.71 -3.17
CA PRO A 152 9.57 -4.94 -2.88
C PRO A 152 9.40 -3.93 -1.74
N THR A 153 8.21 -3.34 -1.58
CA THR A 153 7.90 -2.41 -0.48
C THR A 153 7.88 -3.11 0.86
N LEU A 154 7.31 -4.33 0.94
CA LEU A 154 7.35 -5.15 2.15
C LEU A 154 8.77 -5.65 2.43
N LYS A 155 9.53 -6.09 1.42
CA LYS A 155 10.95 -6.46 1.57
C LYS A 155 11.75 -5.30 2.18
N ALA A 156 11.55 -4.08 1.71
CA ALA A 156 12.18 -2.88 2.27
C ALA A 156 11.77 -2.64 3.73
N ARG A 157 10.47 -2.67 4.08
CA ARG A 157 9.99 -2.52 5.47
C ARG A 157 10.61 -3.55 6.41
N VAL A 158 10.62 -4.82 6.00
CA VAL A 158 11.11 -5.94 6.80
C VAL A 158 12.62 -5.85 7.01
N VAL A 159 13.39 -5.54 5.96
CA VAL A 159 14.84 -5.32 6.07
C VAL A 159 15.15 -4.09 6.95
N ASN A 160 14.38 -3.02 6.85
CA ASN A 160 14.55 -1.83 7.69
C ASN A 160 14.21 -2.14 9.15
N ALA A 161 13.08 -2.78 9.45
CA ALA A 161 12.71 -3.21 10.80
C ALA A 161 13.77 -4.13 11.45
N LEU A 162 14.38 -5.04 10.65
CA LEU A 162 15.46 -5.90 11.11
C LEU A 162 16.79 -5.17 11.33
N LYS A 163 17.06 -4.06 10.62
CA LYS A 163 18.23 -3.19 10.84
C LYS A 163 18.03 -2.21 12.00
N GLU A 164 16.83 -1.67 12.16
CA GLU A 164 16.50 -0.56 13.08
C GLU A 164 16.08 -1.06 14.47
N GLY A 165 15.32 -2.15 14.55
CA GLY A 165 14.86 -2.75 15.82
C GLY A 165 15.46 -4.13 16.12
N GLY A 166 15.96 -4.84 15.11
CA GLY A 166 16.53 -6.17 15.27
C GLY A 166 15.49 -7.29 15.36
N ALA A 167 15.95 -8.53 15.14
CA ALA A 167 15.12 -9.74 15.14
C ALA A 167 14.24 -9.87 16.39
N VAL A 168 14.81 -9.69 17.58
CA VAL A 168 14.11 -9.86 18.87
C VAL A 168 12.95 -8.88 19.03
N ALA A 169 13.07 -7.63 18.57
CA ALA A 169 11.99 -6.66 18.65
C ALA A 169 10.87 -6.95 17.64
N LEU A 170 11.24 -7.42 16.43
CA LEU A 170 10.25 -7.82 15.41
C LEU A 170 9.50 -9.09 15.82
N GLU A 171 10.18 -10.09 16.39
CA GLU A 171 9.55 -11.26 17.02
C GLU A 171 8.61 -10.85 18.16
N SER A 172 9.04 -9.93 19.03
CA SER A 172 8.24 -9.48 20.19
C SER A 172 7.01 -8.65 19.79
N ALA A 173 7.01 -8.05 18.59
CA ALA A 173 5.86 -7.32 18.05
C ALA A 173 4.85 -8.23 17.31
N ILE A 174 5.19 -9.49 17.07
CA ILE A 174 4.38 -10.46 16.33
C ILE A 174 4.13 -11.69 17.20
N ASP A 175 3.02 -11.66 17.96
CA ASP A 175 2.54 -12.84 18.68
C ASP A 175 2.04 -13.92 17.70
N HIS A 176 2.93 -14.83 17.30
CA HIS A 176 2.67 -15.93 16.37
C HIS A 176 3.70 -17.07 16.51
N PRO A 177 3.32 -18.36 16.53
CA PRO A 177 4.28 -19.47 16.70
C PRO A 177 5.33 -19.53 15.57
N ALA A 178 4.92 -19.27 14.33
CA ALA A 178 5.81 -19.32 13.16
C ALA A 178 6.69 -18.07 12.94
N VAL A 179 6.63 -17.02 13.79
CA VAL A 179 7.43 -15.80 13.54
C VAL A 179 8.94 -16.07 13.61
N LYS A 180 9.39 -16.87 14.58
CA LYS A 180 10.82 -17.09 14.85
C LYS A 180 11.57 -17.74 13.68
N PRO A 181 11.10 -18.84 13.07
CA PRO A 181 11.74 -19.39 11.88
C PRO A 181 11.68 -18.43 10.68
N VAL A 182 10.61 -17.62 10.53
CA VAL A 182 10.53 -16.59 9.47
C VAL A 182 11.59 -15.51 9.67
N VAL A 183 11.71 -14.94 10.87
CA VAL A 183 12.69 -13.89 11.19
C VAL A 183 14.12 -14.42 11.08
N ALA A 184 14.38 -15.66 11.50
CA ALA A 184 15.68 -16.30 11.32
C ALA A 184 16.06 -16.48 9.84
N LEU A 185 15.12 -16.92 9.00
CA LEU A 185 15.32 -17.03 7.54
C LEU A 185 15.59 -15.64 6.91
N LEU A 186 14.78 -14.64 7.23
CA LEU A 186 14.94 -13.26 6.74
C LEU A 186 16.31 -12.67 7.09
N LYS A 187 16.80 -12.92 8.32
CA LYS A 187 18.15 -12.51 8.73
C LYS A 187 19.24 -13.25 7.94
N GLY A 188 19.04 -14.54 7.64
CA GLY A 188 19.95 -15.31 6.79
C GLY A 188 20.14 -14.73 5.38
N PHE A 189 19.11 -14.07 4.83
CA PHE A 189 19.21 -13.32 3.55
C PHE A 189 19.83 -11.91 3.69
N MET A 190 20.20 -11.48 4.89
CA MET A 190 20.85 -10.19 5.16
C MET A 190 22.34 -10.34 5.58
N ASP A 191 22.74 -11.51 6.06
CA ASP A 191 24.13 -11.83 6.45
C ASP A 191 24.92 -12.57 5.33
N ALA A 192 24.39 -12.62 4.10
CA ALA A 192 24.90 -13.41 2.96
C ALA A 192 25.24 -12.54 1.74
#